data_AF-A0A7G5ZEW2-F1
#
_entry.id   AF-A0A7G5ZEW2-F1
#
_cell.length_a   1.000
_cell.length_b   1.000
_cell.length_c   1.000
_cell.angle_alpha   90.00
_cell.angle_beta   90.00
_cell.angle_gamma   90.00
#
_symmetry.space_group_name_H-M   'P 1'
#
loop_
_entity.id
_entity.type
_entity.pdbx_description
1 polymer ?
#
loop_
_entity_poly.entity_id
_entity_poly.type
_entity_poly.pdbx_seq_one_letter_code
_entity_poly.pdbx_strand_id
1 'polypeptide(L)'
;MPLRIELVAAGDEQLLARLLELSAAQWFDPLANYRRDYPATLRSWDYELPPGATLHLQPAPCAGAKAAGLVLFASYKGKGAYRLRLDPYRKAVVTFGAIDASVAGTPR
;
A
#
# COMPACT_ATOMS: atom_id res chain seq x y z
N MET A 1 -5.70 17.43 -7.57
CA MET A 1 -4.36 17.08 -7.04
C MET A 1 -4.19 15.58 -7.16
N PRO A 2 -3.08 15.09 -7.73
CA PRO A 2 -2.87 13.66 -7.87
C PRO A 2 -2.76 13.02 -6.49
N LEU A 3 -3.34 11.83 -6.33
CA LEU A 3 -3.22 11.03 -5.13
C LEU A 3 -2.02 10.10 -5.29
N ARG A 4 -0.98 10.30 -4.48
CA ARG A 4 0.14 9.36 -4.41
C ARG A 4 -0.29 8.13 -3.62
N ILE A 5 -0.04 6.97 -4.19
CA ILE A 5 -0.26 5.69 -3.53
C ILE A 5 1.02 4.88 -3.59
N GLU A 6 1.19 4.01 -2.61
CA GLU A 6 2.33 3.13 -2.59
C GLU A 6 1.93 1.74 -2.11
N LEU A 7 2.22 0.75 -2.96
CA LEU A 7 2.06 -0.65 -2.62
C LEU A 7 3.33 -1.10 -1.91
N VAL A 8 3.20 -1.70 -0.73
CA VAL A 8 4.31 -2.16 0.10
C VAL A 8 4.13 -3.64 0.40
N ALA A 9 5.14 -4.44 0.06
CA ALA A 9 5.23 -5.85 0.42
C ALA A 9 6.16 -6.00 1.63
N ALA A 10 5.63 -6.58 2.71
CA ALA A 10 6.41 -6.97 3.88
C ALA A 10 6.93 -8.40 3.74
N GLY A 11 8.22 -8.61 3.95
CA GLY A 11 8.89 -9.90 3.82
C GLY A 11 8.60 -10.85 4.98
N ASP A 12 8.24 -10.33 6.14
CA ASP A 12 7.98 -11.07 7.38
C ASP A 12 6.82 -10.45 8.19
N GLU A 13 6.28 -11.23 9.13
CA GLU A 13 5.13 -10.85 9.97
C GLU A 13 5.45 -9.67 10.90
N GLN A 14 6.71 -9.52 11.33
CA GLN A 14 7.10 -8.45 12.24
C GLN A 14 7.05 -7.10 11.52
N LEU A 15 7.61 -7.02 10.32
CA LEU A 15 7.52 -5.85 9.45
C LEU A 15 6.07 -5.57 9.07
N LEU A 16 5.28 -6.60 8.76
CA LEU A 16 3.86 -6.43 8.46
C LEU A 16 3.11 -5.77 9.62
N ALA A 17 3.29 -6.27 10.85
CA ALA A 17 2.68 -5.70 12.04
C ALA A 17 3.05 -4.21 12.20
N ARG A 18 4.33 -3.86 11.99
CA ARG A 18 4.79 -2.47 12.01
C ARG A 18 4.14 -1.61 10.94
N LEU A 19 4.08 -2.06 9.69
CA LEU A 19 3.41 -1.31 8.61
C LEU A 19 1.92 -1.10 8.91
N LEU A 20 1.27 -2.07 9.54
CA LEU A 20 -0.12 -1.98 9.99
C LEU A 20 -0.31 -1.08 11.22
N GLU A 21 0.74 -0.51 11.81
CA GLU A 21 0.64 0.54 12.84
C GLU A 21 0.70 1.94 12.20
N LEU A 22 1.35 2.10 11.05
CA LEU A 22 1.61 3.38 10.40
C LEU A 22 0.41 4.00 9.71
N SER A 23 0.15 5.29 9.93
CA SER A 23 -0.68 6.08 9.01
C SER A 23 0.05 6.31 7.68
N ALA A 24 -0.70 6.61 6.62
CA ALA A 24 -0.10 7.01 5.35
C ALA A 24 0.80 8.24 5.49
N ALA A 25 0.45 9.20 6.36
CA ALA A 25 1.30 10.36 6.64
C ALA A 25 2.67 9.94 7.21
N GLN A 26 2.72 8.96 8.12
CA GLN A 26 3.98 8.43 8.66
C GLN A 26 4.76 7.62 7.62
N TRP A 27 4.08 6.88 6.75
CA TRP A 27 4.73 6.15 5.66
C TRP A 27 5.40 7.09 4.65
N PHE A 28 4.70 8.16 4.24
CA PHE A 28 5.19 9.14 3.28
C PHE A 28 6.08 10.22 3.91
N ASP A 29 6.37 10.15 5.22
CA ASP A 29 7.32 11.06 5.87
C ASP A 29 8.75 10.82 5.32
N PRO A 30 9.37 11.82 4.68
CA PRO A 30 10.73 11.70 4.13
C PRO A 30 11.79 11.29 5.17
N LEU A 31 11.56 11.57 6.45
CA LEU A 31 12.50 11.26 7.52
C LEU A 31 12.42 9.80 7.98
N ALA A 32 11.31 9.12 7.73
CA ALA A 32 11.05 7.78 8.28
C ALA A 32 11.91 6.68 7.62
N ASN A 33 12.42 6.89 6.41
CA ASN A 33 13.45 6.07 5.76
C ASN A 33 13.23 4.53 5.77
N TYR A 34 11.98 4.03 5.85
CA TYR A 34 11.67 2.58 5.96
C TYR A 34 12.35 1.70 4.90
N ARG A 35 12.47 2.18 3.65
CA ARG A 35 13.15 1.42 2.58
C ARG A 35 14.64 1.21 2.87
N ARG A 36 15.29 2.17 3.53
CA ARG A 36 16.69 2.09 3.94
C ARG A 36 16.85 1.21 5.17
N ASP A 37 15.88 1.24 6.07
CA ASP A 37 15.94 0.49 7.32
C ASP A 37 15.59 -1.00 7.12
N TYR A 38 14.81 -1.33 6.08
CA TYR A 38 14.37 -2.70 5.75
C TYR A 38 14.67 -3.12 4.28
N PRO A 39 15.90 -2.97 3.75
CA PRO A 39 16.17 -3.12 2.31
C PRO A 39 16.03 -4.57 1.81
N ALA A 40 16.17 -5.57 2.70
CA ALA A 40 16.06 -6.99 2.34
C ALA A 40 14.63 -7.53 2.45
N THR A 41 13.81 -6.93 3.32
CA THR A 41 12.47 -7.44 3.68
C THR A 41 11.36 -6.52 3.23
N LEU A 42 11.64 -5.30 2.78
CA LEU A 42 10.66 -4.36 2.26
C LEU A 42 10.84 -4.16 0.76
N ARG A 43 9.75 -4.32 0.01
CA ARG A 43 9.66 -3.90 -1.39
C ARG A 43 8.48 -2.96 -1.53
N SER A 44 8.64 -1.90 -2.32
CA SER A 44 7.55 -0.97 -2.54
C SER A 44 7.50 -0.44 -3.97
N TRP A 45 6.29 -0.08 -4.39
CA TRP A 45 5.98 0.42 -5.72
C TRP A 45 5.10 1.65 -5.61
N ASP A 46 5.62 2.77 -6.06
CA ASP A 46 5.02 4.10 -5.96
C ASP A 46 4.27 4.46 -7.25
N TYR A 47 3.08 5.03 -7.10
CA TYR A 47 2.23 5.46 -8.20
C TYR A 47 1.54 6.78 -7.87
N GLU A 48 1.40 7.64 -8.88
CA GLU A 48 0.56 8.82 -8.79
C GLU A 48 -0.74 8.60 -9.57
N LEU A 49 -1.86 8.76 -8.89
CA LEU A 49 -3.20 8.62 -9.46
C LEU A 49 -3.79 9.99 -9.77
N PRO A 50 -4.09 10.29 -11.04
CA PRO A 50 -4.95 11.41 -11.37
C PRO A 50 -6.34 11.26 -10.73
N PRO A 51 -7.05 12.36 -10.43
CA PRO A 51 -8.44 12.29 -9.99
C PRO A 51 -9.32 11.50 -10.98
N GLY A 52 -10.10 10.54 -10.47
CA GLY A 52 -10.96 9.68 -11.30
C GLY A 52 -10.24 8.53 -12.01
N ALA A 53 -8.93 8.37 -11.81
CA ALA A 53 -8.18 7.26 -12.39
C ALA A 53 -8.51 5.93 -11.71
N THR A 54 -8.50 4.85 -12.49
CA THR A 54 -8.54 3.47 -11.99
C THR A 54 -7.20 2.81 -12.27
N LEU A 55 -6.61 2.18 -11.23
CA LEU A 55 -5.36 1.46 -11.37
C LEU A 55 -5.61 -0.04 -11.53
N HIS A 56 -5.16 -0.59 -12.65
CA HIS A 56 -5.18 -2.03 -12.91
C HIS A 56 -3.75 -2.58 -12.89
N LEU A 57 -3.39 -3.33 -11.86
CA LEU A 57 -2.08 -3.98 -11.76
C LEU A 57 -2.21 -5.46 -12.12
N GLN A 58 -1.96 -5.81 -13.39
CA GLN A 58 -2.01 -7.19 -13.87
C GLN A 58 -0.82 -7.52 -14.81
N PRO A 59 0.08 -8.44 -14.41
CA PRO A 59 0.22 -8.98 -13.05
C PRO A 59 0.54 -7.85 -12.06
N ALA A 60 0.15 -8.03 -10.79
CA ALA A 60 0.58 -7.09 -9.77
C ALA A 60 2.12 -7.07 -9.72
N PRO A 61 2.77 -5.92 -9.48
CA PRO A 61 4.23 -5.82 -9.45
C PRO A 61 4.84 -6.69 -8.32
N CYS A 62 4.03 -7.04 -7.32
CA CYS A 62 4.35 -7.97 -6.25
C CYS A 62 4.12 -9.45 -6.60
N ALA A 63 3.64 -9.77 -7.81
CA ALA A 63 3.40 -11.15 -8.22
C ALA A 63 4.71 -11.95 -8.20
N GLY A 64 4.74 -13.04 -7.42
CA GLY A 64 5.93 -13.88 -7.22
C GLY A 64 6.87 -13.41 -6.11
N ALA A 65 6.64 -12.24 -5.50
CA ALA A 65 7.36 -11.83 -4.31
C ALA A 65 6.96 -12.70 -3.11
N LYS A 66 7.92 -13.37 -2.48
CA LYS A 66 7.72 -13.91 -1.12
C LYS A 66 7.51 -12.73 -0.18
N ALA A 67 6.31 -12.62 0.38
CA ALA A 67 5.88 -11.60 1.32
C ALA A 67 4.93 -12.23 2.33
N ALA A 68 5.03 -11.80 3.59
CA ALA A 68 4.07 -12.13 4.65
C ALA A 68 2.75 -11.36 4.45
N GLY A 69 2.81 -10.16 3.87
CA GLY A 69 1.61 -9.38 3.59
C GLY A 69 1.84 -8.21 2.62
N LEU A 70 0.73 -7.63 2.18
CA LEU A 70 0.70 -6.49 1.26
C LEU A 70 -0.15 -5.37 1.87
N VAL A 71 0.44 -4.18 1.95
CA VAL A 71 -0.21 -2.98 2.47
C VAL A 71 -0.14 -1.90 1.40
N LEU A 72 -1.27 -1.28 1.09
CA LEU A 72 -1.34 -0.12 0.21
C LEU A 72 -1.55 1.12 1.07
N PHE A 73 -0.68 2.11 0.94
CA PHE A 73 -0.84 3.43 1.54
C PHE A 73 -1.34 4.43 0.51
N ALA A 74 -2.29 5.28 0.89
CA ALA A 74 -2.82 6.36 0.06
C ALA A 74 -2.62 7.71 0.75
N SER A 75 -1.94 8.64 0.09
CA SER A 75 -1.58 9.95 0.63
C SER A 75 -2.74 10.95 0.58
N TYR A 76 -3.85 10.62 1.24
CA TYR A 76 -4.96 11.55 1.42
C TYR A 76 -4.56 12.67 2.40
N LYS A 77 -5.07 13.88 2.16
CA LYS A 77 -4.93 14.99 3.10
C LYS A 77 -5.83 14.75 4.31
N GLY A 78 -5.25 14.51 5.48
CA GLY A 78 -6.00 14.34 6.73
C GLY A 78 -5.30 13.42 7.75
N LYS A 79 -5.95 13.18 8.89
CA LYS A 79 -5.40 12.37 10.01
C LYS A 79 -5.82 10.89 9.96
N GLY A 80 -6.20 10.36 8.80
CA GLY A 80 -6.61 8.96 8.65
C GLY A 80 -5.42 8.00 8.49
N ALA A 81 -5.65 6.73 8.82
CA ALA A 81 -4.65 5.70 8.56
C ALA A 81 -4.38 5.52 7.06
N TYR A 82 -5.45 5.62 6.24
CA TYR A 82 -5.41 5.57 4.77
C TYR A 82 -4.54 4.43 4.23
N ARG A 83 -4.69 3.26 4.85
CA ARG A 83 -4.00 2.03 4.49
C ARG A 83 -5.00 0.91 4.27
N LEU A 84 -4.71 0.05 3.31
CA LEU A 84 -5.50 -1.14 3.01
C LEU A 84 -4.61 -2.36 3.00
N ARG A 85 -5.05 -3.45 3.63
CA ARG A 85 -4.37 -4.74 3.59
C ARG A 85 -4.92 -5.56 2.41
N LEU A 86 -4.03 -6.01 1.53
CA LEU A 86 -4.41 -6.64 0.25
C LEU A 86 -4.11 -8.15 0.19
N ASP A 87 -3.26 -8.68 1.07
CA ASP A 87 -2.92 -10.11 1.11
C ASP A 87 -4.09 -11.09 1.37
N PRO A 88 -5.23 -10.69 1.98
CA PRO A 88 -6.40 -11.57 2.06
C PRO A 88 -7.06 -11.87 0.71
N TYR A 89 -6.73 -11.13 -0.36
CA TYR A 89 -7.40 -11.22 -1.65
C TYR A 89 -6.48 -11.81 -2.73
N ARG A 90 -6.97 -12.76 -3.53
CA ARG A 90 -6.23 -13.21 -4.73
C ARG A 90 -6.26 -12.20 -5.86
N LYS A 91 -7.38 -11.49 -5.96
CA LYS A 91 -7.61 -10.38 -6.89
C LYS A 91 -8.32 -9.30 -6.10
N ALA A 92 -7.77 -8.10 -6.12
CA ALA A 92 -8.32 -6.93 -5.47
C ALA A 92 -8.48 -5.81 -6.50
N VAL A 93 -9.63 -5.15 -6.43
CA VAL A 93 -9.91 -3.86 -7.05
C VAL A 93 -9.92 -2.85 -5.92
N VAL A 94 -9.08 -1.83 -6.02
CA VAL A 94 -9.05 -0.74 -5.05
C VAL A 94 -9.71 0.47 -5.70
N THR A 95 -10.72 1.01 -5.03
CA THR A 95 -11.42 2.22 -5.45
C THR A 95 -10.94 3.37 -4.58
N PHE A 96 -10.46 4.44 -5.23
CA PHE A 96 -10.00 5.65 -4.56
C PHE A 96 -11.07 6.73 -4.68
N GLY A 97 -11.73 7.03 -3.57
CA GLY A 97 -12.63 8.17 -3.45
C GLY A 97 -11.88 9.47 -3.18
N ALA A 98 -12.60 10.52 -2.84
CA ALA A 98 -12.03 11.86 -2.61
C ALA A 98 -11.20 11.94 -1.32
N ILE A 99 -11.57 11.16 -0.30
CA ILE A 99 -10.96 11.17 1.03
C ILE A 99 -10.81 9.76 1.65
N ASP A 100 -11.19 8.73 0.91
CA ASP A 100 -11.21 7.34 1.36
C ASP A 100 -10.78 6.40 0.24
N ALA A 101 -10.31 5.22 0.63
CA ALA A 101 -10.06 4.14 -0.31
C ALA A 101 -10.72 2.86 0.22
N SER A 102 -11.30 2.08 -0.68
CA SER A 102 -11.93 0.81 -0.38
C SER A 102 -11.36 -0.29 -1.26
N VAL A 103 -11.38 -1.52 -0.76
CA VAL A 103 -10.97 -2.70 -1.51
C VAL A 103 -12.15 -3.64 -1.66
N ALA A 104 -12.38 -4.10 -2.89
CA ALA A 104 -13.26 -5.21 -3.21
C ALA A 104 -12.42 -6.30 -3.86
N GLY A 105 -12.58 -7.54 -3.44
CA GLY A 105 -11.76 -8.61 -3.98
C GLY A 105 -12.35 -9.99 -3.72
N THR A 106 -11.83 -10.98 -4.43
CA THR A 106 -12.13 -12.37 -4.14
C THR A 106 -11.21 -12.84 -3.01
N PRO A 107 -11.75 -13.31 -1.87
CA PRO A 107 -10.94 -13.82 -0.77
C PRO A 107 -10.10 -15.03 -1.23
N ARG A 108 -8.98 -15.24 -0.55
CA ARG A 108 -7.95 -16.21 -0.95
C ARG A 108 -8.26 -17.66 -0.64
#